data_AF-A0A1I6TRH5-F1
#
_entry.id   AF-A0A1I6TRH5-F1
#
_cell.length_a   1.000
_cell.length_b   1.000
_cell.length_c   1.000
_cell.angle_alpha   90.00
_cell.angle_beta   90.00
_cell.angle_gamma   90.00
#
_symmetry.space_group_name_H-M   'P 1'
#
loop_
_entity.id
_entity.type
_entity.pdbx_description
1 polymer ?
#
loop_
_entity_poly.entity_id
_entity_poly.type
_entity_poly.pdbx_seq_one_letter_code
_entity_poly.pdbx_strand_id
1 'polypeptide(L)'
;MSDPSDTPSPPTDLPGDVAATLQEMDIHDLRETIIYAQELLHTHNAPLLQIEPFPGEEIVEITEHPGYTEVVKRQPCGNDCEDCPHGPYAYHVTREQHPDGKEELHWVLLGRDKSVDE
;
A
#
# COMPACT_ATOMS: atom_id res chain seq x y z
N MET A 1 -35.99 -23.70 7.37
CA MET A 1 -35.38 -24.60 6.38
C MET A 1 -34.85 -23.70 5.29
N SER A 2 -33.54 -23.57 5.15
CA SER A 2 -32.95 -22.77 4.07
C SER A 2 -32.82 -23.66 2.84
N ASP A 3 -33.35 -23.18 1.72
CA ASP A 3 -33.28 -23.84 0.41
C ASP A 3 -31.81 -24.01 -0.03
N PRO A 4 -31.42 -25.16 -0.62
CA PRO A 4 -30.06 -25.40 -1.14
C PRO A 4 -29.74 -24.61 -2.42
N SER A 5 -30.51 -23.56 -2.74
CA SER A 5 -30.45 -22.84 -4.02
C SER A 5 -29.91 -21.41 -3.90
N ASP A 6 -29.35 -21.02 -2.75
CA ASP A 6 -28.88 -19.65 -2.50
C ASP A 6 -27.36 -19.49 -2.65
N THR A 7 -26.69 -20.44 -3.31
CA THR A 7 -25.26 -20.34 -3.59
C THR A 7 -25.04 -19.36 -4.75
N PRO A 8 -24.24 -18.29 -4.55
CA PRO A 8 -23.99 -17.31 -5.61
C PRO A 8 -23.26 -17.97 -6.79
N SER A 9 -23.58 -17.53 -8.00
CA SER A 9 -22.83 -17.94 -9.19
C SER A 9 -21.44 -17.29 -9.18
N PRO A 10 -20.37 -18.02 -9.56
CA PRO A 10 -19.03 -17.47 -9.61
C PRO A 10 -18.87 -16.41 -10.71
N PRO A 11 -17.93 -15.45 -10.57
CA PRO A 11 -17.60 -14.50 -11.63
C PRO A 11 -17.15 -15.20 -12.91
N THR A 12 -17.46 -14.62 -14.07
CA THR A 12 -17.20 -15.22 -15.40
C THR A 12 -15.73 -15.54 -15.65
N ASP A 13 -14.82 -14.72 -15.14
CA ASP A 13 -13.38 -14.87 -15.36
C ASP A 13 -12.67 -15.66 -14.25
N LEU A 14 -13.41 -16.11 -13.21
CA LEU A 14 -12.83 -16.95 -12.16
C LEU A 14 -12.69 -18.39 -12.68
N PRO A 15 -11.50 -19.01 -12.63
CA PRO A 15 -11.31 -20.40 -13.05
C PRO A 15 -12.27 -21.34 -12.32
N GLY A 16 -12.85 -22.28 -13.06
CA GLY A 16 -13.92 -23.14 -12.53
C GLY A 16 -13.46 -24.07 -11.39
N ASP A 17 -12.20 -24.49 -11.41
CA ASP A 17 -11.57 -25.27 -10.34
C ASP A 17 -11.40 -24.46 -9.05
N VAL A 18 -11.03 -23.19 -9.16
CA VAL A 18 -10.96 -22.26 -8.02
C VAL A 18 -12.38 -22.01 -7.48
N ALA A 19 -13.35 -21.75 -8.35
CA ALA A 19 -14.74 -21.55 -7.95
C ALA A 19 -15.33 -22.74 -7.20
N ALA A 20 -15.12 -23.97 -7.72
CA ALA A 20 -15.56 -25.19 -7.08
C ALA A 20 -14.90 -25.39 -5.70
N THR A 21 -13.60 -25.06 -5.60
CA THR A 21 -12.87 -25.11 -4.33
C THR A 21 -13.47 -24.17 -3.28
N LEU A 22 -13.76 -22.93 -3.66
CA LEU A 22 -14.37 -21.93 -2.75
C LEU A 22 -15.77 -22.34 -2.30
N GLN A 23 -16.56 -23.01 -3.15
CA GLN A 23 -17.92 -23.44 -2.81
C GLN A 23 -17.96 -24.56 -1.76
N GLU A 24 -16.89 -25.36 -1.66
CA GLU A 24 -16.77 -26.46 -0.69
C GLU A 24 -16.10 -26.02 0.63
N MET A 25 -15.54 -24.81 0.69
CA MET A 25 -14.88 -24.26 1.88
C MET A 25 -15.88 -23.86 2.96
N ASP A 26 -15.45 -23.96 4.22
CA ASP A 26 -16.22 -23.44 5.33
C ASP A 26 -16.05 -21.91 5.48
N ILE A 27 -16.83 -21.31 6.39
CA ILE A 27 -16.84 -19.85 6.60
C ILE A 27 -15.47 -19.34 7.09
N HIS A 28 -14.72 -20.13 7.84
CA HIS A 28 -13.41 -19.73 8.34
C HIS A 28 -12.41 -19.68 7.18
N ASP A 29 -12.32 -20.75 6.39
CA ASP A 29 -11.40 -20.84 5.26
C ASP A 29 -11.72 -19.79 4.17
N LEU A 30 -13.00 -19.49 3.96
CA LEU A 30 -13.42 -18.41 3.06
C LEU A 30 -12.92 -17.03 3.53
N ARG A 31 -12.93 -16.76 4.84
CA ARG A 31 -12.43 -15.50 5.39
C ARG A 31 -10.91 -15.38 5.26
N GLU A 32 -10.18 -16.45 5.58
CA GLU A 32 -8.73 -16.50 5.40
C GLU A 32 -8.35 -16.34 3.93
N THR A 33 -9.11 -16.95 3.02
CA THR A 33 -8.91 -16.79 1.57
C THR A 33 -9.10 -15.34 1.11
N ILE A 34 -10.11 -14.63 1.63
CA ILE A 34 -10.31 -13.21 1.33
C ILE A 34 -9.11 -12.38 1.78
N ILE A 35 -8.63 -12.59 3.02
CA ILE A 35 -7.48 -11.87 3.57
C ILE A 35 -6.26 -12.10 2.67
N TYR A 36 -5.94 -13.35 2.37
CA TYR A 36 -4.78 -13.68 1.56
C TYR A 36 -4.90 -13.18 0.11
N ALA A 37 -6.08 -13.28 -0.49
CA ALA A 37 -6.30 -12.74 -1.85
C ALA A 37 -6.13 -11.22 -1.88
N GLN A 38 -6.55 -10.50 -0.84
CA GLN A 38 -6.33 -9.05 -0.71
C GLN A 38 -4.83 -8.73 -0.57
N GLU A 39 -4.08 -9.49 0.24
CA GLU A 39 -2.63 -9.34 0.37
C GLU A 39 -1.89 -9.63 -0.95
N LEU A 40 -2.30 -10.66 -1.68
CA LEU A 40 -1.77 -10.97 -3.01
C LEU A 40 -2.09 -9.86 -4.02
N LEU A 41 -3.32 -9.34 -4.02
CA LEU A 41 -3.70 -8.22 -4.86
C LEU A 41 -2.88 -6.98 -4.54
N HIS A 42 -2.60 -6.72 -3.26
CA HIS A 42 -1.74 -5.61 -2.84
C HIS A 42 -0.30 -5.82 -3.30
N THR A 43 0.25 -7.04 -3.17
CA THR A 43 1.62 -7.36 -3.60
C THR A 43 1.76 -7.28 -5.12
N HIS A 44 0.79 -7.80 -5.87
CA HIS A 44 0.82 -7.83 -7.34
C HIS A 44 0.46 -6.48 -7.97
N ASN A 45 -0.41 -5.70 -7.32
CA ASN A 45 -0.82 -4.36 -7.74
C ASN A 45 -0.21 -3.27 -6.85
N ALA A 46 0.95 -3.51 -6.27
CA ALA A 46 1.84 -2.42 -5.92
C ALA A 46 2.64 -2.11 -7.19
N PRO A 47 2.23 -1.16 -8.05
CA PRO A 47 3.23 -0.39 -8.76
C PRO A 47 4.17 0.09 -7.66
N LEU A 48 5.46 -0.26 -7.78
CA LEU A 48 6.55 0.45 -7.12
C LEU A 48 6.08 1.90 -7.07
N LEU A 49 5.74 2.41 -5.88
CA LEU A 49 5.26 3.77 -5.79
C LEU A 49 6.34 4.59 -6.50
N GLN A 50 5.99 5.25 -7.61
CA GLN A 50 6.94 6.10 -8.30
C GLN A 50 7.09 7.34 -7.45
N ILE A 51 7.89 7.19 -6.40
CA ILE A 51 8.20 8.22 -5.43
C ILE A 51 9.42 8.93 -5.96
N GLU A 52 9.21 10.12 -6.50
CA GLU A 52 10.29 10.99 -6.92
C GLU A 52 10.43 12.16 -5.93
N PRO A 53 11.66 12.67 -5.73
CA PRO A 53 11.87 13.86 -4.90
C PRO A 53 11.19 15.07 -5.54
N PHE A 54 10.52 15.89 -4.73
CA PHE A 54 10.13 17.22 -5.18
C PHE A 54 11.36 18.12 -5.39
N PRO A 55 11.26 19.23 -6.14
CA PRO A 55 12.37 20.16 -6.32
C PRO A 55 12.98 20.62 -4.99
N GLY A 56 14.27 20.33 -4.81
CA GLY A 56 15.03 20.65 -3.59
C GLY A 56 14.96 19.60 -2.48
N GLU A 57 14.17 18.54 -2.65
CA GLU A 57 14.19 17.36 -1.78
C GLU A 57 15.28 16.37 -2.20
N GLU A 58 15.74 15.58 -1.24
CA GLU A 58 16.67 14.47 -1.44
C GLU A 58 16.05 13.22 -0.81
N ILE A 59 15.70 12.21 -1.62
CA ILE A 59 15.32 10.90 -1.09
C ILE A 59 16.59 10.14 -0.73
N VAL A 60 16.68 9.75 0.54
CA VAL A 60 17.81 9.01 1.11
C VAL A 60 17.58 7.50 0.98
N GLU A 61 16.36 7.04 1.28
CA GLU A 61 16.01 5.61 1.24
C GLU A 61 14.51 5.41 0.92
N ILE A 62 14.21 4.31 0.24
CA ILE A 62 12.86 3.82 0.00
C ILE A 62 12.82 2.33 0.37
N THR A 63 11.96 1.97 1.30
CA THR A 63 11.79 0.60 1.78
C THR A 63 10.33 0.18 1.65
N GLU A 64 10.06 -0.95 1.00
CA GLU A 64 8.70 -1.45 0.82
C GLU A 64 8.29 -2.35 1.99
N HIS A 65 7.08 -2.13 2.49
CA HIS A 65 6.45 -2.93 3.54
C HIS A 65 5.06 -3.42 3.09
N PRO A 66 4.51 -4.49 3.69
CA PRO A 66 3.11 -4.85 3.46
C PRO A 66 2.19 -3.69 3.86
N GLY A 67 1.45 -3.15 2.89
CA GLY A 67 0.47 -2.08 3.09
C GLY A 67 0.99 -0.66 2.87
N TYR A 68 2.31 -0.43 2.82
CA TYR A 68 2.89 0.91 2.69
C TYR A 68 4.35 0.92 2.23
N THR A 69 4.83 2.09 1.82
CA THR A 69 6.24 2.32 1.55
C THR A 69 6.80 3.29 2.59
N GLU A 70 7.89 2.93 3.24
CA GLU A 70 8.67 3.85 4.05
C GLU A 70 9.59 4.66 3.14
N VAL A 71 9.56 5.99 3.28
CA VAL A 71 10.44 6.90 2.54
C VAL A 71 11.20 7.76 3.53
N VAL A 72 12.52 7.72 3.45
CA VAL A 72 13.40 8.59 4.20
C VAL A 72 13.89 9.68 3.28
N LYS A 73 13.59 10.95 3.58
CA LYS A 73 14.01 12.09 2.75
C LYS A 73 14.44 13.30 3.55
N ARG A 74 15.29 14.13 2.94
CA ARG A 74 15.56 15.50 3.37
C ARG A 74 14.75 16.47 2.54
N GLN A 75 14.28 17.54 3.18
CA GLN A 75 13.39 18.51 2.55
C GLN A 75 13.95 19.93 2.71
N PRO A 76 13.81 20.79 1.68
CA PRO A 76 14.20 22.17 1.77
C PRO A 76 13.21 22.90 2.68
N CYS A 77 13.74 23.82 3.46
CA CYS A 77 13.00 24.79 4.23
C CYS A 77 12.97 26.12 3.46
N GLY A 78 12.07 27.04 3.83
CA GLY A 78 11.92 28.33 3.14
C GLY A 78 13.21 29.16 3.04
N ASN A 79 13.12 30.31 2.36
CA ASN A 79 14.28 31.17 2.11
C ASN A 79 15.01 31.58 3.40
N ASP A 80 16.34 31.70 3.33
CA ASP A 80 17.24 32.16 4.41
C ASP A 80 17.52 31.14 5.55
N CYS A 81 17.71 29.86 5.20
CA CYS A 81 18.26 28.85 6.11
C CYS A 81 19.66 28.40 5.67
N GLU A 82 20.62 28.47 6.58
CA GLU A 82 22.02 28.14 6.32
C GLU A 82 22.32 26.62 6.33
N ASP A 83 21.42 25.80 6.89
CA ASP A 83 21.64 24.37 7.14
C ASP A 83 20.55 23.48 6.49
N CYS A 84 20.20 23.79 5.24
CA CYS A 84 19.18 23.08 4.46
C CYS A 84 19.82 22.22 3.34
N PRO A 85 19.24 21.06 2.96
CA PRO A 85 17.92 20.53 3.36
C PRO A 85 17.92 19.84 4.74
N HIS A 86 16.79 19.92 5.44
CA HIS A 86 16.63 19.34 6.78
C HIS A 86 16.14 17.90 6.73
N GLY A 87 16.51 17.14 7.75
CA GLY A 87 16.16 15.74 7.92
C GLY A 87 17.37 14.91 8.33
N PRO A 88 17.44 13.63 7.94
CA PRO A 88 16.41 12.91 7.21
C PRO A 88 15.15 12.68 8.06
N TYR A 89 14.00 12.69 7.40
CA TYR A 89 12.71 12.37 8.01
C TYR A 89 12.14 11.12 7.36
N ALA A 90 11.61 10.22 8.18
CA ALA A 90 10.92 9.02 7.74
C ALA A 90 9.42 9.31 7.56
N TYR A 91 8.85 8.77 6.49
CA TYR A 91 7.46 8.88 6.13
C TYR A 91 6.86 7.51 5.85
N HIS A 92 5.63 7.32 6.28
CA HIS A 92 4.76 6.24 5.81
C HIS A 92 3.99 6.77 4.60
N VAL A 93 4.14 6.13 3.45
CA VAL A 93 3.51 6.53 2.19
C VAL A 93 2.55 5.45 1.72
N THR A 94 1.29 5.83 1.53
CA THR A 94 0.23 4.98 0.98
C THR A 94 -0.34 5.59 -0.29
N ARG A 95 -0.97 4.76 -1.13
CA ARG A 95 -1.80 5.23 -2.24
C ARG A 95 -3.26 5.27 -1.81
N GLU A 96 -3.91 6.40 -2.04
CA GLU A 96 -5.33 6.59 -1.74
C GLU A 96 -6.10 6.89 -3.02
N GLN A 97 -7.24 6.21 -3.22
CA GLN A 97 -8.19 6.51 -4.28
C GLN A 97 -9.21 7.53 -3.78
N HIS A 98 -9.27 8.67 -4.47
CA HIS A 98 -10.22 9.73 -4.17
C HIS A 98 -11.56 9.44 -4.85
N PRO A 99 -12.68 9.99 -4.31
CA PRO A 99 -14.02 9.81 -4.89
C PRO A 99 -14.17 10.31 -6.33
N ASP A 100 -13.27 11.20 -6.79
CA ASP A 100 -13.22 11.69 -8.17
C ASP A 100 -12.47 10.75 -9.13
N GLY A 101 -12.01 9.61 -8.62
CA GLY A 101 -11.27 8.59 -9.37
C GLY A 101 -9.78 8.87 -9.51
N LYS A 102 -9.25 9.93 -8.88
CA LYS A 102 -7.81 10.17 -8.86
C LYS A 102 -7.12 9.32 -7.81
N GLU A 103 -5.88 8.95 -8.10
CA GLU A 103 -4.98 8.34 -7.13
C GLU A 103 -3.95 9.37 -6.68
N GLU A 104 -3.84 9.56 -5.37
CA GLU A 104 -2.85 10.44 -4.76
C GLU A 104 -2.02 9.65 -3.74
N LEU A 105 -0.79 10.12 -3.49
CA LEU A 105 0.04 9.59 -2.41
C LEU A 105 -0.31 10.32 -1.12
N HIS A 106 -0.66 9.57 -0.08
CA HIS A 106 -0.83 10.09 1.25
C HIS A 106 0.46 9.86 2.05
N TRP A 107 1.01 10.95 2.59
CA TRP A 107 2.28 10.95 3.30
C TRP A 107 2.06 11.28 4.78
N VAL A 108 2.43 10.35 5.66
CA VAL A 108 2.38 10.54 7.11
C VAL A 108 3.81 10.63 7.64
N LEU A 109 4.16 11.78 8.25
CA LEU A 109 5.46 11.96 8.90
C LEU A 109 5.56 11.07 10.15
N LEU A 110 6.56 10.18 10.18
CA LEU A 110 6.85 9.35 11.33
C LEU A 110 7.82 10.03 12.31
N GLY A 111 8.75 10.83 11.79
CA GLY A 111 9.70 11.60 12.59
C GLY A 111 11.06 11.74 11.92
N ARG A 112 12.07 12.20 12.67
CA ARG A 112 13.45 12.24 12.21
C ARG A 112 14.03 10.84 12.22
N ASP A 113 14.59 10.40 11.09
CA ASP A 113 15.31 9.15 11.05
C ASP A 113 16.66 9.30 11.76
N LYS A 114 17.01 8.32 12.59
CA LYS A 114 18.22 8.33 13.43
C LYS A 114 19.32 7.43 12.88
N SER A 115 19.03 6.64 11.85
CA SER A 115 19.99 5.68 11.30
C SER A 115 21.09 6.35 10.47
N VAL A 116 20.91 7.62 10.10
CA VAL A 116 21.87 8.40 9.31
C VAL A 116 22.95 9.10 10.17
N ASP A 117 22.88 9.01 11.50
CA ASP A 117 23.88 9.56 12.44
C ASP A 117 24.86 8.49 13.01
N GLU A 118 24.81 7.23 12.54
CA GLU A 118 25.71 6.11 12.94
C GLU A 118 26.79 5.76 11.89
#